data_AF-A0A497TEZ0-F1
#
_entry.id   AF-A0A497TEZ0-F1
#
_cell.length_a   1.000
_cell.length_b   1.000
_cell.length_c   1.000
_cell.angle_alpha   90.00
_cell.angle_beta   90.00
_cell.angle_gamma   90.00
#
_symmetry.space_group_name_H-M   'P 1'
#
loop_
_entity.id
_entity.type
_entity.pdbx_description
1 polymer ?
#
loop_
_entity_poly.entity_id
_entity_poly.type
_entity_poly.pdbx_seq_one_letter_code
_entity_poly.pdbx_strand_id
1 'polypeptide(L)'
;MKNLIQMLVVLSLLIIITPAVSADLPPAFEGRKLYVSHCQLCHAADGKGDGPLAKAMHIDAEDLTTVVRSGSDNNLVNIITGKGRHASTHRISPSMPKWEDVFSGHQIKALVAYLRFLSSSKHDLIGDPEIGLQLYQKYCAICHGVDGDGKGVMTELLRIKPIDHTNPHKTDKLDNNELASSILDGRGKFMPAFRGVLTQNEVNGLVSYIRLLYQIWGQLEDGGLVILMRHPAGEMDEEHGDSLLRDPSCKSKENLSEKGKMNAVSIGEQFKSRGVPIESVLASPDCLAKETAKTAFGQVESVEFLSSMKTISEQQADSYTAQLERRIGSYSGKGNLVLLTHELNINAISFQTLEEGYFLVLNPMGKNEFEEVGIYRLDK
;
A
#
# COMPACT_ATOMS: atom_id res chain seq x y z
N MET A 1 -49.81 -36.44 41.98
CA MET A 1 -50.74 -35.36 41.60
C MET A 1 -50.03 -34.02 41.78
N LYS A 2 -49.78 -33.35 40.66
CA LYS A 2 -49.68 -31.89 40.45
C LYS A 2 -48.63 -31.07 41.23
N ASN A 3 -47.69 -30.58 40.41
CA ASN A 3 -47.10 -29.24 40.42
C ASN A 3 -46.01 -28.93 41.45
N LEU A 4 -44.75 -28.97 41.00
CA LEU A 4 -43.97 -27.74 40.85
C LEU A 4 -42.80 -27.96 39.86
N ILE A 5 -43.19 -28.04 38.59
CA ILE A 5 -42.32 -27.75 37.45
C ILE A 5 -42.07 -26.24 37.51
N GLN A 6 -40.86 -25.79 37.88
CA GLN A 6 -40.25 -24.48 37.55
C GLN A 6 -39.13 -24.12 38.55
N MET A 7 -37.93 -24.70 38.42
CA MET A 7 -36.69 -24.04 38.85
C MET A 7 -35.49 -24.86 38.40
N LEU A 8 -35.13 -24.75 37.12
CA LEU A 8 -33.78 -24.94 36.56
C LEU A 8 -33.92 -25.04 35.02
N VAL A 9 -34.50 -23.98 34.42
CA VAL A 9 -34.15 -23.68 33.04
C VAL A 9 -32.74 -23.13 33.13
N VAL A 10 -31.76 -24.00 32.87
CA VAL A 10 -30.38 -23.61 32.60
C VAL A 10 -30.46 -22.66 31.42
N LEU A 11 -30.41 -21.36 31.71
CA LEU A 11 -30.26 -20.31 30.73
C LEU A 11 -28.82 -20.45 30.20
N SER A 12 -28.61 -21.38 29.28
CA SER A 12 -27.42 -21.41 28.45
C SER A 12 -27.49 -20.16 27.58
N LEU A 13 -26.97 -19.06 28.12
CA LEU A 13 -26.50 -17.92 27.35
C LEU A 13 -25.49 -18.50 26.36
N LEU A 14 -25.94 -18.79 25.13
CA LEU A 14 -25.05 -18.71 24.00
C LEU A 14 -24.62 -17.25 23.93
N ILE A 15 -23.49 -16.95 24.56
CA ILE A 15 -22.69 -15.81 24.18
C ILE A 15 -22.29 -16.12 22.75
N ILE A 16 -23.06 -15.63 21.80
CA ILE A 16 -22.60 -15.49 20.43
C ILE A 16 -21.45 -14.49 20.56
N ILE A 17 -20.23 -15.02 20.69
CA ILE A 17 -19.03 -14.23 20.45
C ILE A 17 -19.10 -13.96 18.95
N THR A 18 -19.81 -12.90 18.58
CA THR A 18 -19.60 -12.29 17.28
C THR A 18 -18.11 -11.95 17.28
N PRO A 19 -17.29 -12.47 16.35
CA PRO A 19 -15.95 -11.94 16.20
C PRO A 19 -16.17 -10.45 15.99
N ALA A 20 -15.65 -9.64 16.92
CA ALA A 20 -15.49 -8.24 16.64
C ALA A 20 -14.66 -8.22 15.36
N VAL A 21 -15.27 -7.78 14.26
CA VAL A 21 -14.55 -7.43 13.05
C VAL A 21 -13.70 -6.24 13.47
N SER A 22 -12.56 -6.52 14.08
CA SER A 22 -11.55 -5.53 14.36
C SER A 22 -10.91 -5.28 13.00
N ALA A 23 -11.30 -4.19 12.35
CA ALA A 23 -10.52 -3.69 11.23
C ALA A 23 -9.08 -3.52 11.72
N ASP A 24 -8.12 -4.02 10.93
CA ASP A 24 -6.71 -3.79 11.22
C ASP A 24 -6.45 -2.28 11.24
N LEU A 25 -5.51 -1.84 12.09
CA LEU A 25 -5.16 -0.42 12.12
C LEU A 25 -4.59 0.00 10.76
N PRO A 26 -4.85 1.25 10.31
CA PRO A 26 -4.21 1.77 9.12
C PRO A 26 -2.68 1.60 9.20
N PRO A 27 -2.00 1.06 8.17
CA PRO A 27 -0.58 0.73 8.26
C PRO A 27 0.31 1.90 8.69
N ALA A 28 0.07 3.10 8.15
CA ALA A 28 0.83 4.30 8.54
C ALA A 28 0.54 4.73 9.99
N PHE A 29 -0.68 4.51 10.49
CA PHE A 29 -1.02 4.77 11.89
C PHE A 29 -0.26 3.82 12.84
N GLU A 30 -0.25 2.52 12.55
CA GLU A 30 0.54 1.55 13.33
C GLU A 30 2.03 1.86 13.24
N GLY A 31 2.54 2.16 12.04
CA GLY A 31 3.94 2.52 11.82
C GLY A 31 4.37 3.77 12.59
N ARG A 32 3.49 4.78 12.70
CA ARG A 32 3.75 5.97 13.50
C ARG A 32 4.04 5.62 14.95
N LYS A 33 3.24 4.73 15.55
CA LYS A 33 3.43 4.31 16.95
C LYS A 33 4.81 3.71 17.16
N LEU A 34 5.23 2.85 16.23
CA LEU A 34 6.57 2.25 16.25
C LEU A 34 7.65 3.32 16.10
N TYR A 35 7.50 4.23 15.15
CA TYR A 35 8.44 5.31 14.87
C TYR A 35 8.65 6.24 16.07
N VAL A 36 7.55 6.73 16.67
CA VAL A 36 7.58 7.63 17.82
C VAL A 36 8.34 6.98 18.99
N SER A 37 8.12 5.69 19.22
CA SER A 37 8.76 4.97 20.33
C SER A 37 10.22 4.58 20.09
N HIS A 38 10.63 4.33 18.84
CA HIS A 38 11.92 3.67 18.55
C HIS A 38 12.85 4.43 17.62
N CYS A 39 12.32 5.31 16.76
CA CYS A 39 13.08 5.95 15.68
C CYS A 39 13.24 7.46 15.91
N GLN A 40 12.21 8.13 16.45
CA GLN A 40 12.13 9.59 16.57
C GLN A 40 13.28 10.22 17.35
N LEU A 41 13.82 9.52 18.36
CA LEU A 41 14.92 10.07 19.17
C LEU A 41 16.20 10.32 18.35
N CYS A 42 16.43 9.54 17.30
CA CYS A 42 17.53 9.74 16.37
C CYS A 42 17.08 10.51 15.12
N HIS A 43 15.95 10.12 14.53
CA HIS A 43 15.51 10.66 13.23
C HIS A 43 14.64 11.92 13.32
N ALA A 44 14.34 12.43 14.51
CA ALA A 44 13.42 13.54 14.79
C ALA A 44 11.95 13.24 14.42
N ALA A 45 11.02 14.12 14.80
CA ALA A 45 9.60 13.93 14.51
C ALA A 45 9.27 14.14 13.03
N ASP A 46 10.03 14.99 12.35
CA ASP A 46 9.90 15.31 10.93
C ASP A 46 10.82 14.45 10.02
N GLY A 47 11.56 13.50 10.60
CA GLY A 47 12.40 12.57 9.85
C GLY A 47 13.75 13.11 9.38
N LYS A 48 14.13 14.35 9.72
CA LYS A 48 15.34 15.00 9.17
C LYS A 48 16.66 14.54 9.77
N GLY A 49 16.66 13.58 10.70
CA GLY A 49 17.90 13.04 11.28
C GLY A 49 18.47 13.88 12.42
N ASP A 50 17.79 14.93 12.87
CA ASP A 50 18.30 15.87 13.88
C ASP A 50 17.70 15.64 15.28
N GLY A 51 17.38 14.38 15.57
CA GLY A 51 16.75 13.97 16.83
C GLY A 51 17.61 14.30 18.05
N PRO A 52 16.99 14.51 19.23
CA PRO A 52 17.70 14.94 20.44
C PRO A 52 18.79 13.95 20.87
N LEU A 53 18.58 12.65 20.69
CA LEU A 53 19.59 11.62 21.01
C LEU A 53 20.72 11.64 19.97
N ALA A 54 20.39 11.81 18.68
CA ALA A 54 21.40 11.94 17.63
C ALA A 54 22.34 13.13 17.90
N LYS A 55 21.78 14.29 18.26
CA LYS A 55 22.56 15.48 18.64
C LYS A 55 23.42 15.24 19.88
N ALA A 56 22.85 14.66 20.94
CA ALA A 56 23.56 14.43 22.19
C ALA A 56 24.70 13.40 22.09
N MET A 57 24.54 12.40 21.22
CA MET A 57 25.51 11.32 21.03
C MET A 57 26.41 11.51 19.81
N HIS A 58 26.29 12.64 19.10
CA HIS A 58 26.99 12.91 17.84
C HIS A 58 26.82 11.76 16.82
N ILE A 59 25.59 11.24 16.70
CA ILE A 59 25.23 10.23 15.73
C ILE A 59 24.71 10.93 14.47
N ASP A 60 25.35 10.68 13.34
CA ASP A 60 24.85 11.11 12.03
C ASP A 60 23.67 10.22 11.62
N ALA A 61 22.45 10.62 11.99
CA ALA A 61 21.22 9.98 11.52
C ALA A 61 20.78 10.60 10.20
N GLU A 62 20.34 9.76 9.26
CA GLU A 62 19.99 10.21 7.91
C GLU A 62 18.63 10.92 7.87
N ASP A 63 18.53 11.86 6.92
CA ASP A 63 17.26 12.50 6.51
C ASP A 63 16.38 11.50 5.78
N LEU A 64 15.41 10.96 6.52
CA LEU A 64 14.46 9.98 6.03
C LEU A 64 13.55 10.55 4.94
N THR A 65 13.34 11.87 4.88
CA THR A 65 12.51 12.46 3.83
C THR A 65 13.15 12.37 2.45
N THR A 66 14.47 12.21 2.40
CA THR A 66 15.24 12.02 1.15
C THR A 66 15.50 10.55 0.88
N VAL A 67 15.99 9.81 1.87
CA VAL A 67 16.34 8.38 1.73
C VAL A 67 15.12 7.52 1.40
N VAL A 68 13.96 7.82 1.98
CA VAL A 68 12.75 7.03 1.72
C VAL A 68 12.26 7.24 0.29
N ARG A 69 12.27 8.47 -0.24
CA ARG A 69 11.80 8.76 -1.61
C ARG A 69 12.63 8.04 -2.69
N SER A 70 13.95 7.96 -2.49
CA SER A 70 14.86 7.29 -3.44
C SER A 70 15.00 5.79 -3.20
N GLY A 71 14.67 5.32 -2.00
CA GLY A 71 14.77 3.92 -1.60
C GLY A 71 13.55 3.11 -2.01
N SER A 72 13.77 1.86 -2.37
CA SER A 72 12.72 0.87 -2.59
C SER A 72 12.26 0.27 -1.26
N ASP A 73 11.00 -0.18 -1.13
CA ASP A 73 10.48 -0.82 0.07
C ASP A 73 11.36 -1.99 0.55
N ASN A 74 11.86 -2.87 -0.32
CA ASN A 74 12.81 -3.92 0.10
C ASN A 74 14.13 -3.33 0.60
N ASN A 75 14.63 -2.25 0.00
CA ASN A 75 15.79 -1.54 0.54
C ASN A 75 15.50 -0.99 1.95
N LEU A 76 14.35 -0.35 2.16
CA LEU A 76 13.93 0.16 3.48
C LEU A 76 13.78 -0.97 4.50
N VAL A 77 13.12 -2.07 4.13
CA VAL A 77 13.01 -3.27 4.96
C VAL A 77 14.39 -3.81 5.33
N ASN A 78 15.32 -3.89 4.37
CA ASN A 78 16.68 -4.37 4.63
C ASN A 78 17.49 -3.42 5.53
N ILE A 79 17.29 -2.11 5.40
CA ILE A 79 17.88 -1.10 6.31
C ILE A 79 17.34 -1.30 7.72
N ILE A 80 16.02 -1.38 7.89
CA ILE A 80 15.36 -1.48 9.20
C ILE A 80 15.68 -2.82 9.87
N THR A 81 15.60 -3.93 9.14
CA THR A 81 15.95 -5.27 9.68
C THR A 81 17.44 -5.40 9.97
N GLY A 82 18.29 -4.58 9.34
CA GLY A 82 19.74 -4.64 9.48
C GLY A 82 20.44 -5.61 8.53
N LYS A 83 19.69 -6.24 7.61
CA LYS A 83 20.23 -7.13 6.56
C LYS A 83 20.95 -6.37 5.44
N GLY A 84 20.69 -5.07 5.29
CA GLY A 84 21.22 -4.22 4.20
C GLY A 84 22.52 -3.46 4.49
N ARG A 85 23.18 -3.65 5.64
CA ARG A 85 24.33 -2.82 6.07
C ARG A 85 25.56 -2.86 5.16
N HIS A 86 25.68 -3.88 4.30
CA HIS A 86 26.79 -4.03 3.36
C HIS A 86 26.41 -3.73 1.89
N ALA A 87 25.13 -3.50 1.59
CA ALA A 87 24.62 -3.35 0.22
C ALA A 87 23.88 -2.01 -0.02
N SER A 88 23.75 -1.15 1.00
CA SER A 88 23.13 0.17 0.84
C SER A 88 24.12 1.19 0.27
N THR A 89 23.67 1.98 -0.70
CA THR A 89 24.37 3.16 -1.21
C THR A 89 24.40 4.31 -0.18
N HIS A 90 23.57 4.23 0.86
CA HIS A 90 23.48 5.22 1.95
C HIS A 90 24.26 4.75 3.19
N ARG A 91 24.87 5.70 3.90
CA ARG A 91 25.78 5.43 5.01
C ARG A 91 24.98 5.17 6.29
N ILE A 92 24.53 3.93 6.47
CA ILE A 92 23.81 3.53 7.69
C ILE A 92 24.78 3.64 8.88
N SER A 93 24.45 4.50 9.85
CA SER A 93 25.25 4.63 11.07
C SER A 93 25.41 3.26 11.77
N PRO A 94 26.63 2.90 12.24
CA PRO A 94 26.83 1.70 13.05
C PRO A 94 25.95 1.67 14.31
N SER A 95 25.51 2.85 14.77
CA SER A 95 24.62 3.00 15.93
C SER A 95 23.16 2.65 15.66
N MET A 96 22.74 2.50 14.40
CA MET A 96 21.35 2.10 14.08
C MET A 96 21.10 0.64 14.54
N PRO A 97 20.13 0.35 15.42
CA PRO A 97 19.84 -1.02 15.84
C PRO A 97 19.37 -1.90 14.68
N LYS A 98 19.47 -3.23 14.85
CA LYS A 98 18.77 -4.19 13.99
C LYS A 98 17.38 -4.41 14.57
N TRP A 99 16.35 -4.17 13.78
CA TRP A 99 14.97 -4.27 14.28
C TRP A 99 14.29 -5.61 13.98
N GLU A 100 14.96 -6.54 13.26
CA GLU A 100 14.40 -7.86 12.95
C GLU A 100 14.12 -8.72 14.19
N ASP A 101 14.87 -8.50 15.28
CA ASP A 101 14.70 -9.22 16.55
C ASP A 101 13.60 -8.60 17.44
N VAL A 102 13.13 -7.40 17.11
CA VAL A 102 12.19 -6.62 17.93
C VAL A 102 10.82 -6.51 17.27
N PHE A 103 10.78 -6.36 15.95
CA PHE A 103 9.55 -6.16 15.19
C PHE A 103 9.24 -7.36 14.30
N SER A 104 7.96 -7.74 14.27
CA SER A 104 7.44 -8.69 13.29
C SER A 104 7.51 -8.11 11.87
N GLY A 105 7.47 -8.98 10.85
CA GLY A 105 7.41 -8.55 9.45
C GLY A 105 6.22 -7.61 9.15
N HIS A 106 5.10 -7.77 9.86
CA HIS A 106 3.95 -6.85 9.77
C HIS A 106 4.32 -5.44 10.28
N GLN A 107 4.91 -5.37 11.47
CA GLN A 107 5.33 -4.11 12.08
C GLN A 107 6.40 -3.39 11.25
N ILE A 108 7.32 -4.12 10.63
CA ILE A 108 8.29 -3.54 9.70
C ILE A 108 7.58 -2.92 8.48
N LYS A 109 6.60 -3.61 7.89
CA LYS A 109 5.80 -3.07 6.79
C LYS A 109 4.98 -1.84 7.20
N ALA A 110 4.38 -1.86 8.38
CA ALA A 110 3.68 -0.71 8.94
C ALA A 110 4.63 0.49 9.12
N LEU A 111 5.85 0.26 9.63
CA LEU A 111 6.87 1.28 9.75
C LEU A 111 7.25 1.86 8.38
N VAL A 112 7.45 1.02 7.36
CA VAL A 112 7.69 1.48 5.98
C VAL A 112 6.53 2.33 5.46
N ALA A 113 5.28 1.92 5.69
CA ALA A 113 4.11 2.71 5.30
C ALA A 113 4.09 4.09 5.97
N TYR A 114 4.45 4.17 7.26
CA TYR A 114 4.58 5.46 7.94
C TYR A 114 5.75 6.29 7.40
N LEU A 115 6.89 5.68 7.08
CA LEU A 115 8.02 6.38 6.47
C LEU A 115 7.66 6.95 5.10
N ARG A 116 6.92 6.20 4.28
CA ARG A 116 6.37 6.68 2.99
C ARG A 116 5.43 7.87 3.19
N PHE A 117 4.54 7.80 4.20
CA PHE A 117 3.72 8.94 4.60
C PHE A 117 4.58 10.13 5.02
N LEU A 118 5.55 9.93 5.91
CA LEU A 118 6.44 10.98 6.42
C LEU A 118 7.22 11.66 5.30
N SER A 119 7.69 10.91 4.31
CA SER A 119 8.45 11.45 3.19
C SER A 119 7.57 12.13 2.14
N SER A 120 6.32 11.72 1.94
CA SER A 120 5.46 12.26 0.87
C SER A 120 4.42 13.27 1.34
N SER A 121 4.09 13.29 2.64
CA SER A 121 3.04 14.15 3.18
C SER A 121 3.35 15.63 2.99
N LYS A 122 2.34 16.38 2.58
CA LYS A 122 2.39 17.85 2.46
C LYS A 122 2.03 18.58 3.75
N HIS A 123 1.45 17.86 4.71
CA HIS A 123 0.82 18.44 5.89
C HIS A 123 1.29 17.74 7.17
N ASP A 124 1.56 18.54 8.21
CA ASP A 124 2.00 18.03 9.51
C ASP A 124 0.87 17.33 10.27
N LEU A 125 1.25 16.46 11.21
CA LEU A 125 0.35 15.92 12.22
C LEU A 125 0.23 16.92 13.38
N ILE A 126 -0.93 17.57 13.50
CA ILE A 126 -1.15 18.73 14.38
C ILE A 126 -1.78 18.41 15.75
N GLY A 127 -2.06 17.14 16.00
CA GLY A 127 -2.63 16.62 17.25
C GLY A 127 -2.38 15.13 17.43
N ASP A 128 -2.85 14.59 18.55
CA ASP A 128 -2.70 13.18 18.90
C ASP A 128 -3.66 12.30 18.06
N PRO A 129 -3.15 11.51 17.09
CA PRO A 129 -4.00 10.69 16.24
C PRO A 129 -4.63 9.50 16.98
N GLU A 130 -4.14 9.10 18.16
CA GLU A 130 -4.78 8.09 18.99
C GLU A 130 -6.13 8.59 19.52
N ILE A 131 -6.21 9.87 19.90
CA ILE A 131 -7.49 10.55 20.20
C ILE A 131 -8.35 10.60 18.93
N GLY A 132 -7.74 10.95 17.79
CA GLY A 132 -8.41 10.97 16.49
C GLY A 132 -9.07 9.65 16.12
N LEU A 133 -8.36 8.53 16.25
CA LEU A 133 -8.86 7.17 15.99
C LEU A 133 -10.14 6.89 16.78
N GLN A 134 -10.11 7.13 18.10
CA GLN A 134 -11.25 6.86 18.98
C GLN A 134 -12.48 7.69 18.57
N LEU A 135 -12.27 8.97 18.29
CA LEU A 135 -13.35 9.87 17.87
C LEU A 135 -13.87 9.54 16.47
N TYR A 136 -12.98 9.14 15.55
CA TYR A 136 -13.35 8.78 14.19
C TYR A 136 -14.23 7.54 14.18
N GLN A 137 -13.84 6.50 14.92
CA GLN A 137 -14.64 5.29 15.08
C GLN A 137 -16.00 5.59 15.73
N LYS A 138 -16.03 6.53 16.69
CA LYS A 138 -17.25 6.90 17.41
C LYS A 138 -18.24 7.73 16.56
N TYR A 139 -17.75 8.68 15.77
CA TYR A 139 -18.60 9.70 15.14
C TYR A 139 -18.57 9.70 13.61
N CYS A 140 -17.45 9.31 12.99
CA CYS A 140 -17.20 9.52 11.56
C CYS A 140 -17.42 8.25 10.73
N ALA A 141 -17.02 7.09 11.26
CA ALA A 141 -16.97 5.81 10.55
C ALA A 141 -18.34 5.35 10.01
N ILE A 142 -19.45 5.75 10.66
CA ILE A 142 -20.80 5.41 10.20
C ILE A 142 -21.10 5.94 8.79
N CYS A 143 -20.51 7.08 8.42
CA CYS A 143 -20.61 7.67 7.08
C CYS A 143 -19.33 7.40 6.26
N HIS A 144 -18.16 7.65 6.83
CA HIS A 144 -16.90 7.57 6.08
C HIS A 144 -16.30 6.16 6.00
N GLY A 145 -16.91 5.15 6.62
CA GLY A 145 -16.37 3.79 6.68
C GLY A 145 -15.37 3.64 7.84
N VAL A 146 -15.20 2.41 8.33
CA VAL A 146 -14.24 2.09 9.40
C VAL A 146 -12.80 2.32 8.94
N ASP A 147 -12.52 2.05 7.66
CA ASP A 147 -11.22 2.28 7.03
C ASP A 147 -11.06 3.70 6.49
N GLY A 148 -12.16 4.46 6.45
CA GLY A 148 -12.20 5.82 5.92
C GLY A 148 -12.32 5.94 4.41
N ASP A 149 -12.65 4.84 3.71
CA ASP A 149 -12.78 4.76 2.25
C ASP A 149 -14.08 5.39 1.69
N GLY A 150 -14.88 6.02 2.56
CA GLY A 150 -16.16 6.63 2.21
C GLY A 150 -17.33 5.66 2.12
N LYS A 151 -17.14 4.37 2.44
CA LYS A 151 -18.16 3.31 2.31
C LYS A 151 -18.82 2.95 3.65
N GLY A 152 -19.12 3.96 4.47
CA GLY A 152 -19.90 3.75 5.69
C GLY A 152 -21.34 3.31 5.40
N VAL A 153 -21.96 2.61 6.35
CA VAL A 153 -23.35 2.13 6.22
C VAL A 153 -24.34 3.23 5.82
N MET A 154 -24.11 4.47 6.25
CA MET A 154 -24.97 5.60 5.93
C MET A 154 -24.80 6.13 4.50
N THR A 155 -23.64 5.86 3.87
CA THR A 155 -23.36 6.21 2.47
C THR A 155 -24.36 5.55 1.53
N GLU A 156 -24.57 4.25 1.70
CA GLU A 156 -25.51 3.49 0.89
C GLU A 156 -26.95 3.89 1.16
N LEU A 157 -27.33 4.00 2.44
CA LEU A 157 -28.71 4.30 2.84
C LEU A 157 -29.18 5.67 2.37
N LEU A 158 -28.32 6.69 2.47
CA LEU A 158 -28.64 8.06 2.09
C LEU A 158 -28.23 8.41 0.66
N ARG A 159 -27.57 7.49 -0.06
CA ARG A 159 -26.97 7.71 -1.39
C ARG A 159 -26.09 8.96 -1.43
N ILE A 160 -25.32 9.15 -0.36
CA ILE A 160 -24.32 10.21 -0.26
C ILE A 160 -22.98 9.68 -0.74
N LYS A 161 -22.03 10.57 -1.04
CA LYS A 161 -20.65 10.22 -1.40
C LYS A 161 -19.72 11.08 -0.55
N PRO A 162 -19.42 10.67 0.70
CA PRO A 162 -18.46 11.40 1.51
C PRO A 162 -17.07 11.35 0.87
N ILE A 163 -16.18 12.24 1.29
CA ILE A 163 -14.78 12.14 0.89
C ILE A 163 -14.20 10.82 1.41
N ASP A 164 -13.44 10.18 0.54
CA ASP A 164 -12.59 9.03 0.85
C ASP A 164 -11.27 9.57 1.41
N HIS A 165 -11.08 9.35 2.72
CA HIS A 165 -9.92 9.82 3.47
C HIS A 165 -8.67 8.98 3.21
N THR A 166 -8.80 7.82 2.60
CA THR A 166 -7.66 6.96 2.28
C THR A 166 -6.89 7.46 1.06
N ASN A 167 -7.52 8.29 0.23
CA ASN A 167 -6.94 8.84 -0.98
C ASN A 167 -6.23 10.20 -0.72
N PRO A 168 -4.89 10.27 -0.84
CA PRO A 168 -4.12 11.51 -0.65
C PRO A 168 -4.41 12.58 -1.69
N HIS A 169 -4.72 12.25 -2.94
CA HIS A 169 -5.09 13.25 -3.95
C HIS A 169 -6.42 13.95 -3.62
N LYS A 170 -7.25 13.38 -2.75
CA LYS A 170 -8.45 14.03 -2.21
C LYS A 170 -8.12 14.79 -0.94
N THR A 171 -7.43 14.16 0.01
CA THR A 171 -7.18 14.75 1.34
C THR A 171 -6.10 15.82 1.34
N ASP A 172 -5.01 15.69 0.56
CA ASP A 172 -3.91 16.66 0.52
C ASP A 172 -4.26 17.97 -0.19
N LYS A 173 -5.36 17.98 -0.95
CA LYS A 173 -5.94 19.22 -1.51
C LYS A 173 -6.51 20.15 -0.44
N LEU A 174 -6.86 19.58 0.71
CA LEU A 174 -7.34 20.32 1.87
C LEU A 174 -6.17 20.50 2.83
N ASP A 175 -5.88 21.72 3.25
CA ASP A 175 -4.95 21.94 4.33
C ASP A 175 -5.54 21.52 5.70
N ASN A 176 -4.71 21.55 6.75
CA ASN A 176 -5.15 21.15 8.08
C ASN A 176 -6.25 22.06 8.65
N ASN A 177 -6.28 23.34 8.29
CA ASN A 177 -7.32 24.27 8.73
C ASN A 177 -8.64 24.01 8.00
N GLU A 178 -8.59 23.69 6.71
CA GLU A 178 -9.75 23.34 5.90
C GLU A 178 -10.40 22.02 6.37
N LEU A 179 -9.59 21.01 6.71
CA LEU A 179 -10.08 19.78 7.34
C LEU A 179 -10.71 20.07 8.70
N ALA A 180 -10.01 20.81 9.57
CA ALA A 180 -10.53 21.18 10.88
C ALA A 180 -11.84 21.97 10.79
N SER A 181 -11.93 22.92 9.84
CA SER A 181 -13.15 23.70 9.60
C SER A 181 -14.29 22.83 9.07
N SER A 182 -14.00 21.86 8.19
CA SER A 182 -15.01 20.91 7.71
C SER A 182 -15.58 20.05 8.84
N ILE A 183 -14.77 19.71 9.85
CA ILE A 183 -15.21 18.99 11.06
C ILE A 183 -16.02 19.92 11.97
N LEU A 184 -15.51 21.11 12.26
CA LEU A 184 -16.12 22.04 13.20
C LEU A 184 -17.45 22.58 12.69
N ASP A 185 -17.50 23.02 11.43
CA ASP A 185 -18.63 23.75 10.86
C ASP A 185 -19.53 22.86 10.00
N GLY A 186 -19.12 21.60 9.78
CA GLY A 186 -19.82 20.65 8.92
C GLY A 186 -19.58 20.95 7.44
N ARG A 187 -20.14 20.11 6.57
CA ARG A 187 -19.96 20.24 5.11
C ARG A 187 -21.18 19.75 4.33
N GLY A 188 -21.70 20.65 3.50
CA GLY A 188 -22.89 20.35 2.70
C GLY A 188 -24.11 20.03 3.57
N LYS A 189 -25.02 19.22 3.04
CA LYS A 189 -26.30 18.91 3.70
C LYS A 189 -26.19 17.84 4.80
N PHE A 190 -25.21 16.95 4.70
CA PHE A 190 -25.20 15.70 5.48
C PHE A 190 -24.07 15.59 6.50
N MET A 191 -22.93 16.27 6.30
CA MET A 191 -21.85 16.24 7.28
C MET A 191 -22.16 17.24 8.40
N PRO A 192 -22.44 16.79 9.63
CA PRO A 192 -22.83 17.67 10.73
C PRO A 192 -21.66 18.50 11.24
N ALA A 193 -21.97 19.61 11.89
CA ALA A 193 -21.01 20.45 12.59
C ALA A 193 -20.71 19.88 13.99
N PHE A 194 -19.43 19.84 14.37
CA PHE A 194 -18.98 19.39 15.69
C PHE A 194 -18.52 20.53 16.61
N ARG A 195 -18.67 21.79 16.19
CA ARG A 195 -18.37 22.96 17.03
C ARG A 195 -19.19 22.92 18.33
N GLY A 196 -18.49 23.04 19.46
CA GLY A 196 -19.09 22.94 20.78
C GLY A 196 -19.33 21.51 21.29
N VAL A 197 -19.12 20.50 20.44
CA VAL A 197 -19.13 19.07 20.83
C VAL A 197 -17.70 18.56 21.03
N LEU A 198 -16.79 18.95 20.13
CA LEU A 198 -15.38 18.60 20.19
C LEU A 198 -14.53 19.82 20.52
N THR A 199 -13.48 19.60 21.31
CA THR A 199 -12.43 20.58 21.60
C THR A 199 -11.47 20.71 20.42
N GLN A 200 -10.70 21.81 20.37
CA GLN A 200 -9.70 22.01 19.31
C GLN A 200 -8.63 20.90 19.31
N ASN A 201 -8.24 20.40 20.48
CA ASN A 201 -7.26 19.31 20.59
C ASN A 201 -7.79 18.01 19.99
N GLU A 202 -9.06 17.69 20.26
CA GLU A 202 -9.75 16.53 19.67
C GLU A 202 -9.89 16.65 18.15
N VAL A 203 -10.22 17.84 17.64
CA VAL A 203 -10.27 18.10 16.20
C VAL A 203 -8.88 17.96 15.57
N ASN A 204 -7.83 18.48 16.20
CA ASN A 204 -6.46 18.30 15.71
C ASN A 204 -6.06 16.82 15.69
N GLY A 205 -6.47 16.04 16.70
CA GLY A 205 -6.28 14.59 16.72
C GLY A 205 -6.99 13.89 15.56
N LEU A 206 -8.25 14.26 15.28
CA LEU A 206 -8.99 13.77 14.11
C LEU A 206 -8.30 14.11 12.79
N VAL A 207 -7.81 15.33 12.63
CA VAL A 207 -7.05 15.74 11.43
C VAL A 207 -5.79 14.88 11.27
N SER A 208 -4.99 14.72 12.33
CA SER A 208 -3.82 13.84 12.30
C SER A 208 -4.18 12.39 11.94
N TYR A 209 -5.27 11.86 12.51
CA TYR A 209 -5.71 10.50 12.19
C TYR A 209 -6.13 10.36 10.74
N ILE A 210 -6.90 11.32 10.21
CA ILE A 210 -7.31 11.36 8.78
C ILE A 210 -6.09 11.37 7.86
N ARG A 211 -5.02 12.10 8.20
CA ARG A 211 -3.76 12.07 7.42
C ARG A 211 -3.11 10.69 7.40
N LEU A 212 -3.24 9.92 8.49
CA LEU A 212 -2.68 8.58 8.63
C LEU A 212 -3.58 7.48 8.04
N LEU A 213 -4.78 7.82 7.56
CA LEU A 213 -5.65 6.89 6.81
C LEU A 213 -5.14 6.62 5.39
N TYR A 214 -4.03 7.23 4.98
CA TYR A 214 -3.38 7.03 3.68
C TYR A 214 -3.34 5.56 3.25
N GLN A 215 -3.98 5.23 2.13
CA GLN A 215 -3.89 3.93 1.47
C GLN A 215 -3.66 4.10 -0.02
N ILE A 216 -2.92 3.17 -0.60
CA ILE A 216 -2.57 3.22 -2.01
C ILE A 216 -3.73 2.86 -2.91
N TRP A 217 -4.67 2.03 -2.43
CA TRP A 217 -5.92 1.79 -3.15
C TRP A 217 -6.66 3.08 -3.48
N GLY A 218 -6.68 4.05 -2.55
CA GLY A 218 -7.24 5.37 -2.80
C GLY A 218 -6.55 6.11 -3.96
N GLN A 219 -5.22 5.98 -4.09
CA GLN A 219 -4.49 6.59 -5.21
C GLN A 219 -4.75 5.90 -6.55
N LEU A 220 -4.82 4.56 -6.54
CA LEU A 220 -5.12 3.78 -7.73
C LEU A 220 -6.50 4.15 -8.30
N GLU A 221 -7.48 4.47 -7.45
CA GLU A 221 -8.82 4.91 -7.87
C GLU A 221 -8.82 6.21 -8.70
N ASP A 222 -7.80 7.08 -8.57
CA ASP A 222 -7.70 8.32 -9.34
C ASP A 222 -7.02 8.14 -10.70
N GLY A 223 -6.26 7.05 -10.88
CA GLY A 223 -5.50 6.79 -12.10
C GLY A 223 -4.17 7.55 -12.18
N GLY A 224 -3.48 7.42 -13.32
CA GLY A 224 -2.19 8.07 -13.58
C GLY A 224 -0.96 7.31 -13.06
N LEU A 225 -1.15 6.20 -12.34
CA LEU A 225 -0.04 5.40 -11.80
C LEU A 225 0.33 4.23 -12.73
N VAL A 226 1.52 3.69 -12.51
CA VAL A 226 2.01 2.49 -13.18
C VAL A 226 2.08 1.35 -12.18
N ILE A 227 1.49 0.21 -12.54
CA ILE A 227 1.35 -0.97 -11.70
C ILE A 227 2.14 -2.09 -12.33
N LEU A 228 3.23 -2.49 -11.67
CA LEU A 228 4.10 -3.54 -12.15
C LEU A 228 3.81 -4.83 -11.36
N MET A 229 3.47 -5.90 -12.09
CA MET A 229 3.08 -7.18 -11.51
C MET A 229 3.93 -8.31 -12.06
N ARG A 230 4.27 -9.25 -11.19
CA ARG A 230 4.75 -10.57 -11.60
C ARG A 230 3.55 -11.45 -11.95
N HIS A 231 3.68 -12.31 -12.95
CA HIS A 231 2.69 -13.36 -13.17
C HIS A 231 2.65 -14.36 -11.97
N PRO A 232 1.49 -14.98 -11.64
CA PRO A 232 1.41 -16.09 -10.68
C PRO A 232 2.08 -17.38 -11.19
N ALA A 233 2.19 -18.39 -10.33
CA ALA A 233 2.78 -19.69 -10.65
C ALA A 233 2.12 -20.42 -11.82
N GLY A 234 2.96 -21.00 -12.67
CA GLY A 234 2.59 -21.90 -13.76
C GLY A 234 2.37 -23.34 -13.31
N GLU A 235 1.85 -24.20 -14.18
CA GLU A 235 1.69 -25.65 -13.92
C GLU A 235 3.02 -26.38 -13.65
N MET A 236 4.15 -25.83 -14.10
CA MET A 236 5.47 -26.48 -14.08
C MET A 236 6.39 -26.05 -12.93
N ASP A 237 5.94 -25.16 -12.05
CA ASP A 237 6.79 -24.60 -10.97
C ASP A 237 7.22 -25.62 -9.90
N GLU A 238 6.80 -26.89 -9.98
CA GLU A 238 7.16 -27.92 -9.01
C GLU A 238 8.15 -28.99 -9.48
N GLU A 239 8.46 -29.20 -10.78
CA GLU A 239 9.31 -30.36 -11.12
C GLU A 239 10.17 -30.35 -12.41
N HIS A 240 10.04 -29.44 -13.37
CA HIS A 240 10.87 -29.48 -14.59
C HIS A 240 11.34 -28.09 -15.03
N GLY A 241 12.66 -27.94 -15.21
CA GLY A 241 13.34 -26.66 -15.44
C GLY A 241 12.83 -25.85 -16.64
N ASP A 242 12.92 -24.53 -16.48
CA ASP A 242 12.55 -23.49 -17.46
C ASP A 242 12.87 -23.92 -18.90
N SER A 243 11.85 -24.03 -19.74
CA SER A 243 12.04 -24.13 -21.19
C SER A 243 12.69 -22.84 -21.67
N LEU A 244 13.92 -22.92 -22.18
CA LEU A 244 14.67 -21.76 -22.69
C LEU A 244 14.09 -21.18 -24.00
N LEU A 245 13.08 -21.84 -24.58
CA LEU A 245 12.45 -21.47 -25.84
C LEU A 245 11.01 -21.04 -25.61
N ARG A 246 10.71 -19.80 -26.01
CA ARG A 246 9.37 -19.18 -25.93
C ARG A 246 8.38 -19.85 -26.90
N ASP A 247 7.23 -20.33 -26.41
CA ASP A 247 6.07 -20.71 -27.24
C ASP A 247 5.18 -19.49 -27.56
N PRO A 248 5.16 -18.97 -28.80
CA PRO A 248 4.31 -17.84 -29.15
C PRO A 248 2.81 -18.19 -29.11
N SER A 249 2.47 -19.47 -29.27
CA SER A 249 1.09 -19.95 -29.38
C SER A 249 0.40 -20.18 -28.04
N CYS A 250 1.18 -20.31 -26.95
CA CYS A 250 0.71 -20.66 -25.61
C CYS A 250 -0.18 -21.90 -25.57
N LYS A 251 0.16 -22.88 -26.40
CA LYS A 251 -0.52 -24.18 -26.43
C LYS A 251 0.24 -25.26 -25.65
N SER A 252 1.47 -24.95 -25.22
CA SER A 252 2.30 -25.78 -24.33
C SER A 252 1.79 -25.77 -22.88
N LYS A 253 2.44 -26.57 -22.00
CA LYS A 253 2.19 -26.62 -20.54
C LYS A 253 2.79 -25.42 -19.76
N GLU A 254 3.15 -24.35 -20.45
CA GLU A 254 3.72 -23.11 -19.87
C GLU A 254 2.62 -22.09 -19.47
N ASN A 255 1.40 -22.58 -19.27
CA ASN A 255 0.24 -21.80 -18.87
C ASN A 255 0.10 -21.78 -17.34
N LEU A 256 -0.76 -20.88 -16.84
CA LEU A 256 -1.05 -20.72 -15.42
C LEU A 256 -1.56 -22.03 -14.84
N SER A 257 -1.08 -22.36 -13.64
CA SER A 257 -1.71 -23.39 -12.81
C SER A 257 -3.16 -23.01 -12.49
N GLU A 258 -3.98 -23.99 -12.08
CA GLU A 258 -5.35 -23.68 -11.61
C GLU A 258 -5.35 -22.65 -10.47
N LYS A 259 -4.40 -22.76 -9.54
CA LYS A 259 -4.17 -21.75 -8.49
C LYS A 259 -3.78 -20.39 -9.09
N GLY A 260 -2.90 -20.38 -10.09
CA GLY A 260 -2.49 -19.17 -10.81
C GLY A 260 -3.65 -18.47 -11.52
N LYS A 261 -4.57 -19.23 -12.14
CA LYS A 261 -5.80 -18.71 -12.76
C LYS A 261 -6.74 -18.11 -11.72
N MET A 262 -6.95 -18.80 -10.59
CA MET A 262 -7.75 -18.27 -9.48
C MET A 262 -7.17 -16.96 -8.95
N ASN A 263 -5.85 -16.90 -8.79
CA ASN A 263 -5.17 -15.67 -8.39
C ASN A 263 -5.43 -14.55 -9.41
N ALA A 264 -5.23 -14.82 -10.71
CA ALA A 264 -5.46 -13.85 -11.79
C ALA A 264 -6.91 -13.30 -11.80
N VAL A 265 -7.91 -14.17 -11.59
CA VAL A 265 -9.32 -13.75 -11.45
C VAL A 265 -9.50 -12.83 -10.25
N SER A 266 -8.95 -13.21 -9.09
CA SER A 266 -9.02 -12.38 -7.87
C SER A 266 -8.39 -11.00 -8.07
N ILE A 267 -7.27 -10.90 -8.80
CA ILE A 267 -6.68 -9.60 -9.17
C ILE A 267 -7.73 -8.74 -9.90
N GLY A 268 -8.32 -9.28 -10.95
CA GLY A 268 -9.31 -8.55 -11.76
C GLY A 268 -10.52 -8.10 -10.95
N GLU A 269 -11.04 -8.97 -10.06
CA GLU A 269 -12.19 -8.68 -9.22
C GLU A 269 -11.91 -7.59 -8.18
N GLN A 270 -10.73 -7.59 -7.56
CA GLN A 270 -10.34 -6.55 -6.60
C GLN A 270 -10.20 -5.18 -7.27
N PHE A 271 -9.53 -5.12 -8.42
CA PHE A 271 -9.40 -3.89 -9.18
C PHE A 271 -10.76 -3.35 -9.64
N LYS A 272 -11.63 -4.23 -10.13
CA LYS A 272 -12.98 -3.87 -10.59
C LYS A 272 -13.90 -3.43 -9.45
N SER A 273 -13.89 -4.14 -8.32
CA SER A 273 -14.75 -3.84 -7.16
C SER A 273 -14.38 -2.52 -6.49
N ARG A 274 -13.10 -2.15 -6.51
CA ARG A 274 -12.60 -0.85 -6.05
C ARG A 274 -12.77 0.26 -7.10
N GLY A 275 -13.20 -0.07 -8.32
CA GLY A 275 -13.43 0.92 -9.38
C GLY A 275 -12.14 1.56 -9.90
N VAL A 276 -11.01 0.85 -9.81
CA VAL A 276 -9.70 1.33 -10.26
C VAL A 276 -9.71 1.48 -11.79
N PRO A 277 -9.54 2.70 -12.34
CA PRO A 277 -9.53 2.90 -13.78
C PRO A 277 -8.25 2.30 -14.37
N ILE A 278 -8.38 1.29 -15.23
CA ILE A 278 -7.26 0.75 -16.01
C ILE A 278 -7.35 1.30 -17.43
N GLU A 279 -6.31 1.99 -17.89
CA GLU A 279 -6.25 2.59 -19.22
C GLU A 279 -5.60 1.65 -20.25
N SER A 280 -4.52 0.98 -19.85
CA SER A 280 -3.76 0.09 -20.72
C SER A 280 -3.13 -1.03 -19.92
N VAL A 281 -3.06 -2.21 -20.53
CA VAL A 281 -2.44 -3.41 -19.96
C VAL A 281 -1.43 -3.92 -20.96
N LEU A 282 -0.16 -3.84 -20.60
CA LEU A 282 0.94 -4.41 -21.35
C LEU A 282 1.44 -5.66 -20.64
N ALA A 283 1.77 -6.69 -21.41
CA ALA A 283 2.36 -7.90 -20.86
C ALA A 283 3.60 -8.33 -21.63
N SER A 284 4.46 -9.04 -20.92
CA SER A 284 5.47 -9.90 -21.51
C SER A 284 4.84 -10.79 -22.59
N PRO A 285 5.54 -11.08 -23.70
CA PRO A 285 5.07 -12.03 -24.70
C PRO A 285 5.05 -13.49 -24.19
N ASP A 286 5.58 -13.74 -22.99
CA ASP A 286 5.59 -15.05 -22.33
C ASP A 286 4.19 -15.44 -21.83
N CYS A 287 3.87 -16.73 -21.90
CA CYS A 287 2.49 -17.22 -21.77
C CYS A 287 1.85 -16.91 -20.42
N LEU A 288 2.57 -17.11 -19.32
CA LEU A 288 2.08 -16.83 -17.97
C LEU A 288 1.64 -15.36 -17.80
N ALA A 289 2.43 -14.42 -18.32
CA ALA A 289 2.11 -13.00 -18.25
C ALA A 289 0.90 -12.64 -19.13
N LYS A 290 0.86 -13.13 -20.38
CA LYS A 290 -0.28 -12.89 -21.29
C LYS A 290 -1.59 -13.46 -20.73
N GLU A 291 -1.54 -14.68 -20.20
CA GLU A 291 -2.71 -15.35 -19.64
C GLU A 291 -3.20 -14.64 -18.37
N THR A 292 -2.28 -14.22 -17.50
CA THR A 292 -2.61 -13.42 -16.31
C THR A 292 -3.29 -12.11 -16.72
N ALA A 293 -2.70 -11.38 -17.67
CA ALA A 293 -3.21 -10.10 -18.14
C ALA A 293 -4.62 -10.24 -18.73
N LYS A 294 -4.82 -11.25 -19.57
CA LYS A 294 -6.11 -11.54 -20.21
C LYS A 294 -7.15 -11.99 -19.18
N THR A 295 -6.77 -12.78 -18.20
CA THR A 295 -7.68 -13.29 -17.17
C THR A 295 -8.10 -12.18 -16.20
N ALA A 296 -7.15 -11.37 -15.74
CA ALA A 296 -7.41 -10.30 -14.77
C ALA A 296 -8.08 -9.07 -15.41
N PHE A 297 -7.68 -8.69 -16.63
CA PHE A 297 -8.04 -7.39 -17.21
C PHE A 297 -8.70 -7.49 -18.60
N GLY A 298 -8.83 -8.69 -19.18
CA GLY A 298 -9.56 -8.94 -20.42
C GLY A 298 -8.79 -8.61 -21.71
N GLN A 299 -8.23 -7.41 -21.81
CA GLN A 299 -7.42 -6.98 -22.97
C GLN A 299 -5.94 -6.87 -22.59
N VAL A 300 -5.06 -7.21 -23.54
CA VAL A 300 -3.61 -7.15 -23.35
C VAL A 300 -2.91 -6.84 -24.66
N GLU A 301 -1.94 -5.94 -24.61
CA GLU A 301 -0.95 -5.74 -25.66
C GLU A 301 0.37 -6.38 -25.24
N SER A 302 0.94 -7.24 -26.08
CA SER A 302 2.23 -7.86 -25.81
C SER A 302 3.38 -6.97 -26.29
N VAL A 303 4.36 -6.74 -25.41
CA VAL A 303 5.52 -5.89 -25.72
C VAL A 303 6.82 -6.60 -25.37
N GLU A 304 7.76 -6.59 -26.30
CA GLU A 304 9.00 -7.38 -26.18
C GLU A 304 9.87 -6.98 -24.99
N PHE A 305 9.91 -5.69 -24.61
CA PHE A 305 10.73 -5.22 -23.48
C PHE A 305 10.29 -5.74 -22.10
N LEU A 306 9.14 -6.42 -22.00
CA LEU A 306 8.69 -7.10 -20.78
C LEU A 306 9.06 -8.59 -20.75
N SER A 307 9.75 -9.12 -21.78
CA SER A 307 10.18 -10.52 -21.86
C SER A 307 11.10 -10.93 -20.71
N SER A 308 11.09 -12.22 -20.36
CA SER A 308 11.97 -12.77 -19.33
C SER A 308 13.45 -12.49 -19.63
N MET A 309 14.15 -11.90 -18.65
CA MET A 309 15.60 -11.67 -18.77
C MET A 309 16.41 -12.97 -18.81
N LYS A 310 15.85 -14.11 -18.37
CA LYS A 310 16.56 -15.40 -18.40
C LYS A 310 16.81 -15.93 -19.81
N THR A 311 16.02 -15.50 -20.79
CA THR A 311 16.01 -16.06 -22.14
C THR A 311 16.69 -15.17 -23.17
N ILE A 312 17.32 -14.05 -22.75
CA ILE A 312 17.91 -13.04 -23.63
C ILE A 312 19.35 -12.72 -23.24
N SER A 313 20.09 -12.06 -24.13
CA SER A 313 21.46 -11.63 -23.83
C SER A 313 21.48 -10.45 -22.86
N GLU A 314 22.61 -10.25 -22.17
CA GLU A 314 22.82 -9.12 -21.24
C GLU A 314 22.58 -7.75 -21.91
N GLN A 315 23.10 -7.56 -23.14
CA GLN A 315 22.88 -6.34 -23.91
C GLN A 315 21.39 -6.11 -24.24
N GLN A 316 20.63 -7.17 -24.48
CA GLN A 316 19.18 -7.07 -24.68
C GLN A 316 18.47 -6.75 -23.36
N ALA A 317 18.88 -7.35 -22.25
CA ALA A 317 18.33 -7.06 -20.93
C ALA A 317 18.50 -5.58 -20.57
N ASP A 318 19.69 -5.00 -20.77
CA ASP A 318 19.96 -3.57 -20.54
C ASP A 318 19.05 -2.68 -21.41
N SER A 319 18.91 -3.04 -22.69
CA SER A 319 18.04 -2.32 -23.62
C SER A 319 16.57 -2.37 -23.19
N TYR A 320 16.12 -3.52 -22.67
CA TYR A 320 14.75 -3.75 -22.22
C TYR A 320 14.47 -3.02 -20.91
N THR A 321 15.40 -3.04 -19.96
CA THR A 321 15.33 -2.25 -18.72
C THR A 321 15.19 -0.76 -19.04
N ALA A 322 16.04 -0.22 -19.92
CA ALA A 322 15.96 1.19 -20.30
C ALA A 322 14.64 1.55 -21.02
N GLN A 323 14.03 0.61 -21.75
CA GLN A 323 12.71 0.80 -22.36
C GLN A 323 11.60 0.76 -21.31
N LEU A 324 11.68 -0.15 -20.34
CA LEU A 324 10.75 -0.25 -19.22
C LEU A 324 10.77 1.04 -18.38
N GLU A 325 11.95 1.54 -18.01
CA GLU A 325 12.10 2.80 -17.28
C GLU A 325 11.49 3.99 -18.02
N ARG A 326 11.79 4.11 -19.33
CA ARG A 326 11.17 5.16 -20.16
C ARG A 326 9.66 4.99 -20.24
N ARG A 327 9.14 3.76 -20.36
CA ARG A 327 7.70 3.52 -20.43
C ARG A 327 7.00 3.91 -19.14
N ILE A 328 7.61 3.61 -17.99
CA ILE A 328 7.10 3.98 -16.66
C ILE A 328 7.18 5.51 -16.50
N GLY A 329 8.36 6.10 -16.64
CA GLY A 329 8.58 7.52 -16.35
C GLY A 329 7.85 8.47 -17.30
N SER A 330 7.61 8.09 -18.55
CA SER A 330 6.88 8.92 -19.52
C SER A 330 5.36 8.72 -19.50
N TYR A 331 4.84 7.82 -18.67
CA TYR A 331 3.41 7.59 -18.59
C TYR A 331 2.66 8.85 -18.12
N SER A 332 1.58 9.19 -18.81
CA SER A 332 0.78 10.39 -18.57
C SER A 332 -0.72 10.16 -18.83
N GLY A 333 -1.14 8.89 -18.78
CA GLY A 333 -2.55 8.50 -18.95
C GLY A 333 -3.41 8.98 -17.78
N LYS A 334 -4.73 9.01 -17.99
CA LYS A 334 -5.71 9.37 -16.95
C LYS A 334 -6.11 8.17 -16.10
N GLY A 335 -6.08 6.95 -16.63
CA GLY A 335 -6.20 5.72 -15.84
C GLY A 335 -4.83 5.17 -15.46
N ASN A 336 -4.78 3.97 -14.89
CA ASN A 336 -3.53 3.30 -14.55
C ASN A 336 -3.01 2.45 -15.71
N LEU A 337 -1.68 2.33 -15.80
CA LEU A 337 -0.99 1.42 -16.70
C LEU A 337 -0.61 0.15 -15.93
N VAL A 338 -1.08 -1.01 -16.38
CA VAL A 338 -0.65 -2.29 -15.81
C VAL A 338 0.42 -2.92 -16.69
N LEU A 339 1.52 -3.35 -16.08
CA LEU A 339 2.65 -4.01 -16.72
C LEU A 339 2.83 -5.38 -16.09
N LEU A 340 2.65 -6.46 -16.86
CA LEU A 340 2.88 -7.84 -16.38
C LEU A 340 4.20 -8.37 -16.92
N THR A 341 5.09 -8.76 -16.01
CA THR A 341 6.45 -9.21 -16.33
C THR A 341 6.95 -10.26 -15.33
N HIS A 342 8.27 -10.40 -15.24
CA HIS A 342 8.98 -11.43 -14.49
C HIS A 342 9.77 -10.82 -13.33
N GLU A 343 10.14 -11.65 -12.37
CA GLU A 343 10.86 -11.24 -11.16
C GLU A 343 12.14 -10.44 -11.46
N LEU A 344 12.98 -10.91 -12.40
CA LEU A 344 14.24 -10.24 -12.74
C LEU A 344 14.02 -8.85 -13.33
N ASN A 345 12.96 -8.64 -14.11
CA ASN A 345 12.64 -7.35 -14.70
C ASN A 345 12.23 -6.34 -13.61
N ILE A 346 11.44 -6.77 -12.63
CA ILE A 346 11.02 -5.95 -11.49
C ILE A 346 12.24 -5.61 -10.63
N ASN A 347 13.07 -6.62 -10.35
CA ASN A 347 14.28 -6.44 -9.57
C ASN A 347 15.26 -5.46 -10.23
N ALA A 348 15.41 -5.51 -11.55
CA ALA A 348 16.32 -4.63 -12.28
C ALA A 348 15.96 -3.13 -12.15
N ILE A 349 14.68 -2.79 -12.02
CA ILE A 349 14.25 -1.37 -11.94
C ILE A 349 13.99 -0.87 -10.52
N SER A 350 13.72 -1.77 -9.57
CA SER A 350 13.23 -1.40 -8.24
C SER A 350 13.99 -2.09 -7.10
N PHE A 351 14.89 -3.03 -7.42
CA PHE A 351 15.58 -3.87 -6.44
C PHE A 351 14.62 -4.65 -5.52
N GLN A 352 13.40 -4.86 -6.00
CA GLN A 352 12.35 -5.59 -5.31
C GLN A 352 12.34 -7.06 -5.72
N THR A 353 11.94 -7.92 -4.77
CA THR A 353 11.53 -9.28 -5.04
C THR A 353 10.06 -9.38 -4.63
N LEU A 354 9.18 -9.50 -5.61
CA LEU A 354 7.74 -9.60 -5.35
C LEU A 354 7.33 -11.06 -5.21
N GLU A 355 6.73 -11.38 -4.07
CA GLU A 355 5.99 -12.61 -3.86
C GLU A 355 4.73 -12.64 -4.74
N GLU A 356 4.15 -13.83 -4.91
CA GLU A 356 2.85 -13.96 -5.58
C GLU A 356 1.76 -13.15 -4.89
N GLY A 357 0.90 -12.54 -5.69
CA GLY A 357 -0.19 -11.72 -5.16
C GLY A 357 0.26 -10.35 -4.66
N TYR A 358 1.51 -9.95 -4.93
CA TYR A 358 1.98 -8.59 -4.71
C TYR A 358 2.19 -7.84 -6.02
N PHE A 359 2.04 -6.53 -5.95
CA PHE A 359 2.33 -5.62 -7.05
C PHE A 359 3.05 -4.36 -6.56
N LEU A 360 3.89 -3.80 -7.42
CA LEU A 360 4.63 -2.58 -7.20
C LEU A 360 3.87 -1.42 -7.85
N VAL A 361 3.69 -0.32 -7.11
CA VAL A 361 3.06 0.90 -7.63
C VAL A 361 4.11 1.99 -7.77
N LEU A 362 4.15 2.60 -8.95
CA LEU A 362 5.13 3.61 -9.33
C LEU A 362 4.41 4.88 -9.78
N ASN A 363 4.90 6.02 -9.32
CA ASN A 363 4.47 7.35 -9.73
C ASN A 363 5.40 7.90 -10.83
N PRO A 364 4.92 8.11 -12.07
CA PRO A 364 5.73 8.69 -13.15
C PRO A 364 6.13 10.14 -12.86
N MET A 365 7.42 10.45 -13.02
CA MET A 365 7.97 11.81 -12.80
C MET A 365 8.37 12.51 -14.11
N GLY A 366 8.19 11.84 -15.25
CA GLY A 366 8.57 12.32 -16.57
C GLY A 366 9.84 11.65 -17.10
N LYS A 367 9.96 11.57 -18.43
CA LYS A 367 11.11 10.95 -19.13
C LYS A 367 11.31 9.48 -18.72
N ASN A 368 12.33 9.21 -17.91
CA ASN A 368 12.68 7.90 -17.37
C ASN A 368 12.75 7.92 -15.83
N GLU A 369 12.22 8.97 -15.19
CA GLU A 369 12.20 9.11 -13.74
C GLU A 369 10.83 8.69 -13.20
N PHE A 370 10.83 8.00 -12.06
CA PHE A 370 9.65 7.57 -11.35
C PHE A 370 9.97 7.42 -9.86
N GLU A 371 8.95 7.51 -9.01
CA GLU A 371 9.04 7.30 -7.56
C GLU A 371 8.29 6.04 -7.17
N GLU A 372 8.87 5.24 -6.27
CA GLU A 372 8.17 4.10 -5.69
C GLU A 372 7.14 4.58 -4.67
N VAL A 373 5.86 4.31 -4.96
CA VAL A 373 4.76 4.53 -4.02
C VAL A 373 4.73 3.40 -2.98
N GLY A 374 5.07 2.18 -3.40
CA GLY A 374 5.35 1.04 -2.52
C GLY A 374 4.91 -0.31 -3.09
N ILE A 375 4.99 -1.34 -2.26
CA ILE A 375 4.55 -2.70 -2.56
C ILE A 375 3.24 -3.05 -1.86
N TYR A 376 2.31 -3.62 -2.62
CA TYR A 376 0.97 -3.95 -2.14
C TYR A 376 0.66 -5.41 -2.33
N ARG A 377 -0.07 -5.95 -1.36
CA ARG A 377 -0.63 -7.29 -1.44
C ARG A 377 -2.08 -7.20 -1.88
N LEU A 378 -2.49 -8.11 -2.74
CA LEU A 378 -3.89 -8.37 -3.01
C LEU A 378 -4.55 -9.01 -1.78
N ASP A 379 -5.72 -8.51 -1.43
CA ASP A 379 -6.52 -9.05 -0.33
C ASP A 379 -6.90 -10.51 -0.68
N LYS A 380 -6.86 -11.41 0.30
CA LYS A 380 -7.16 -12.83 0.09
C LYS A 380 -8.63 -13.14 0.30
#